data_AF-A0A1F5IU53-F1
#
_entry.id   AF-A0A1F5IU53-F1
#
_cell.length_a   1.000
_cell.length_b   1.000
_cell.length_c   1.000
_cell.angle_alpha   90.00
_cell.angle_beta   90.00
_cell.angle_gamma   90.00
#
_symmetry.space_group_name_H-M   'P 1'
#
loop_
_entity.id
_entity.type
_entity.pdbx_description
1 polymer ?
#
loop_
_entity_poly.entity_id
_entity_poly.type
_entity_poly.pdbx_seq_one_letter_code
_entity_poly.pdbx_strand_id
1 'polypeptide(L)'
;MRYRIPALILLLLTAASCANVGRFAQVMNPEELSKDELKKLPPETTPEYGFRVGMEVNVPGNKDEILENVDYQFTEFSDCLNITDRGEEARRYTIAVVDGTFRCEYHHGRCNGEYDSDYGLIIVSYKAFNRKGILPVLKHEWAHVYGILRNDHKNLNEVRECTGY
;
A
#
# COMPACT_ATOMS: atom_id res chain seq x y z
N MET A 1 41.54 14.34 -58.89
CA MET A 1 40.82 14.80 -57.68
C MET A 1 39.71 13.83 -57.37
N ARG A 2 39.80 13.10 -56.25
CA ARG A 2 38.74 12.21 -55.74
C ARG A 2 38.67 12.45 -54.23
N TYR A 3 37.65 13.15 -53.78
CA TYR A 3 37.34 13.29 -52.36
C TYR A 3 36.90 11.92 -51.85
N ARG A 4 37.72 11.31 -51.00
CA ARG A 4 37.35 10.15 -50.19
C ARG A 4 37.09 10.64 -48.77
N ILE A 5 35.84 10.99 -48.50
CA ILE A 5 35.27 10.93 -47.16
C ILE A 5 34.24 9.82 -47.30
N PRO A 6 34.42 8.67 -46.63
CA PRO A 6 33.64 8.49 -45.39
C PRO A 6 34.27 7.50 -44.40
N ALA A 7 33.57 7.29 -43.28
CA ALA A 7 33.79 6.25 -42.27
C ALA A 7 34.63 6.61 -41.04
N LEU A 8 34.53 7.84 -40.52
CA LEU A 8 34.97 8.14 -39.14
C LEU A 8 33.91 8.84 -38.27
N ILE A 9 32.64 8.86 -38.68
CA ILE A 9 31.55 9.47 -37.89
C ILE A 9 30.53 8.43 -37.41
N LEU A 10 30.56 7.18 -37.91
CA LEU A 10 29.62 6.13 -37.46
C LEU A 10 30.10 5.31 -36.26
N LEU A 11 31.28 5.60 -35.69
CA LEU A 11 31.88 4.82 -34.60
C LEU A 11 31.72 5.48 -33.21
N LEU A 12 31.00 6.59 -33.10
CA LEU A 12 30.79 7.30 -31.83
C LEU A 12 29.36 7.18 -31.27
N LEU A 13 28.45 6.48 -31.95
CA LEU A 13 27.04 6.35 -31.53
C LEU A 13 26.67 5.00 -30.89
N THR A 14 27.60 4.04 -30.78
CA THR A 14 27.29 2.72 -30.17
C THR A 14 27.84 2.55 -28.75
N ALA A 15 28.57 3.52 -28.20
CA ALA A 15 29.13 3.44 -26.84
C ALA A 15 28.28 4.14 -25.77
N ALA A 16 27.10 4.69 -26.11
CA ALA A 16 26.21 5.40 -25.19
C ALA A 16 24.95 4.61 -24.81
N SER A 17 24.94 3.28 -24.98
CA SER A 17 23.78 2.45 -24.62
C SER A 17 24.20 1.23 -23.81
N CYS A 18 24.91 1.45 -22.71
CA CYS A 18 25.08 0.49 -21.61
C CYS A 18 25.52 1.24 -20.32
N ALA A 19 25.07 2.47 -20.09
CA ALA A 19 25.39 3.22 -18.87
C ALA A 19 24.25 3.23 -17.84
N ASN A 20 23.16 2.48 -18.05
CA ASN A 20 21.99 2.54 -17.17
C ASN A 20 21.44 1.18 -16.73
N VAL A 21 22.26 0.11 -16.78
CA VAL A 21 21.88 -1.24 -16.28
C VAL A 21 22.43 -1.47 -14.86
N GLY A 22 22.93 -0.43 -14.19
CA GLY A 22 23.52 -0.51 -12.85
C GLY A 22 22.59 -0.13 -11.68
N ARG A 23 21.32 0.22 -11.93
CA ARG A 23 20.41 0.74 -10.88
C ARG A 23 19.23 -0.16 -10.52
N PHE A 24 19.17 -1.39 -11.03
CA PHE A 24 18.10 -2.34 -10.69
C PHE A 24 18.49 -3.34 -9.58
N ALA A 25 19.71 -3.25 -9.03
CA ALA A 25 20.24 -4.25 -8.08
C ALA A 25 20.06 -3.90 -6.59
N GLN A 26 19.33 -2.84 -6.25
CA GLN A 26 18.94 -2.55 -4.86
C GLN A 26 17.50 -2.06 -4.82
N VAL A 27 16.56 -2.83 -5.37
CA VAL A 27 15.24 -2.88 -4.73
C VAL A 27 15.50 -3.62 -3.43
N MET A 28 15.88 -2.88 -2.38
CA MET A 28 15.91 -3.42 -1.03
C MET A 28 14.52 -4.03 -0.82
N ASN A 29 14.42 -5.36 -0.81
CA ASN A 29 13.21 -5.97 -0.29
C ASN A 29 13.19 -5.53 1.18
N PRO A 30 12.19 -4.74 1.61
CA PRO A 30 12.07 -4.44 3.03
C PRO A 30 12.06 -5.75 3.81
N GLU A 31 12.62 -5.72 5.01
CA GLU A 31 12.59 -6.88 5.90
C GLU A 31 11.15 -7.37 6.01
N GLU A 32 10.93 -8.64 5.67
CA GLU A 32 9.57 -9.21 5.62
C GLU A 32 9.11 -9.45 7.05
N LEU A 33 8.33 -8.50 7.60
CA LEU A 33 7.73 -8.65 8.92
C LEU A 33 6.66 -9.74 8.90
N SER A 34 6.74 -10.67 9.84
CA SER A 34 5.69 -11.67 10.06
C SER A 34 4.44 -11.04 10.67
N LYS A 35 3.28 -11.67 10.48
CA LYS A 35 2.00 -11.22 11.09
C LYS A 35 2.09 -11.15 12.62
N ASP A 36 2.86 -12.05 13.24
CA ASP A 36 3.11 -12.03 14.69
C ASP A 36 3.94 -10.83 15.15
N GLU A 37 4.87 -10.34 14.32
CA GLU A 37 5.62 -9.11 14.58
C GLU A 37 4.75 -7.87 14.37
N LEU A 38 3.92 -7.86 13.32
CA LEU A 38 2.98 -6.78 13.05
C LEU A 38 1.97 -6.58 14.20
N LYS A 39 1.49 -7.66 14.84
CA LYS A 39 0.60 -7.57 16.03
C LYS A 39 1.27 -6.95 17.25
N LYS A 40 2.60 -6.98 17.32
CA LYS A 40 3.39 -6.47 18.45
C LYS A 40 3.79 -5.02 18.27
N LEU A 41 3.52 -4.42 17.12
CA LEU A 41 3.78 -2.99 16.90
C LEU A 41 3.03 -2.18 17.97
N PRO A 42 3.68 -1.20 18.60
CA PRO A 42 3.04 -0.36 19.60
C PRO A 42 1.90 0.42 18.94
N PRO A 43 0.65 0.23 19.36
CA PRO A 43 -0.48 0.88 18.71
C PRO A 43 -0.62 2.31 19.20
N GLU A 44 -0.83 3.21 18.26
CA GLU A 44 -1.37 4.55 18.48
C GLU A 44 -2.87 4.53 18.19
N THR A 45 -3.59 5.53 18.69
CA THR A 45 -5.05 5.63 18.50
C THR A 45 -5.39 6.84 17.64
N THR A 46 -6.24 6.65 16.64
CA THR A 46 -6.70 7.77 15.81
C THR A 46 -7.63 8.71 16.59
N PRO A 47 -7.54 10.03 16.37
CA PRO A 47 -8.23 11.00 17.21
C PRO A 47 -9.78 10.99 17.09
N GLU A 48 -10.34 10.73 15.92
CA GLU A 48 -11.77 10.84 15.66
C GLU A 48 -12.52 9.52 15.90
N TYR A 49 -12.05 8.44 15.29
CA TYR A 49 -12.74 7.15 15.35
C TYR A 49 -12.15 6.19 16.37
N GLY A 50 -10.94 6.43 16.87
CA GLY A 50 -10.30 5.57 17.87
C GLY A 50 -9.78 4.25 17.29
N PHE A 51 -9.36 4.23 16.03
CA PHE A 51 -8.72 3.05 15.43
C PHE A 51 -7.34 2.82 16.03
N ARG A 52 -6.98 1.55 16.21
CA ARG A 52 -5.64 1.15 16.67
C ARG A 52 -4.72 1.03 15.48
N VAL A 53 -3.66 1.83 15.42
CA VAL A 53 -2.71 1.88 14.30
C VAL A 53 -1.30 1.58 14.80
N GLY A 54 -0.74 0.44 14.41
CA GLY A 54 0.67 0.10 14.61
C GLY A 54 1.47 0.49 13.37
N MET A 55 2.60 1.18 13.55
CA MET A 55 3.45 1.63 12.45
C MET A 55 4.83 0.98 12.57
N GLU A 56 5.35 0.47 11.46
CA GLU A 56 6.75 0.08 11.36
C GLU A 56 7.66 1.31 11.53
N VAL A 57 8.81 1.11 12.19
CA VAL A 57 9.79 2.17 12.49
C VAL A 57 10.23 2.96 11.25
N ASN A 58 10.27 2.32 10.08
CA ASN A 58 10.78 2.91 8.86
C ASN A 58 9.72 3.62 8.01
N VAL A 59 8.46 3.67 8.43
CA VAL A 59 7.41 4.38 7.69
C VAL A 59 7.78 5.87 7.57
N PRO A 60 7.96 6.43 6.37
CA PRO A 60 8.56 7.74 6.17
C PRO A 60 7.59 8.91 6.42
N GLY A 61 6.32 8.63 6.70
CA GLY A 61 5.30 9.65 6.97
C GLY A 61 5.37 10.21 8.39
N ASN A 62 4.81 11.40 8.58
CA ASN A 62 4.59 11.90 9.93
C ASN A 62 3.52 11.04 10.61
N LYS A 63 3.77 10.64 11.87
CA LYS A 63 2.87 9.77 12.63
C LYS A 63 1.45 10.34 12.74
N ASP A 64 1.34 11.61 13.09
CA ASP A 64 0.04 12.28 13.29
C ASP A 64 -0.69 12.45 11.96
N GLU A 65 0.04 12.76 10.87
CA GLU A 65 -0.50 12.79 9.51
C GLU A 65 -1.09 11.42 9.10
N ILE A 66 -0.41 10.32 9.45
CA ILE A 66 -0.91 8.97 9.15
C ILE A 66 -2.20 8.69 9.94
N LEU A 67 -2.25 9.02 11.23
CA LEU A 67 -3.43 8.79 12.07
C LEU A 67 -4.64 9.62 11.60
N GLU A 68 -4.43 10.90 11.29
CA GLU A 68 -5.46 11.77 10.71
C GLU A 68 -5.91 11.26 9.34
N ASN A 69 -4.98 10.74 8.53
CA ASN A 69 -5.32 10.18 7.23
C ASN A 69 -6.18 8.91 7.34
N VAL A 70 -5.97 8.07 8.36
CA VAL A 70 -6.84 6.92 8.65
C VAL A 70 -8.27 7.41 8.94
N ASP A 71 -8.44 8.38 9.83
CA ASP A 71 -9.78 8.92 10.13
C ASP A 71 -10.43 9.56 8.90
N TYR A 72 -9.67 10.38 8.16
CA TYR A 72 -10.14 11.00 6.91
C TYR A 72 -10.64 9.96 5.90
N GLN A 73 -9.85 8.91 5.65
CA GLN A 73 -10.24 7.86 4.71
C GLN A 73 -11.44 7.08 5.20
N PHE A 74 -11.58 6.88 6.51
CA PHE A 74 -12.74 6.18 7.06
C PHE A 74 -14.01 6.99 6.88
N THR A 75 -13.97 8.32 7.11
CA THR A 75 -15.09 9.22 6.83
C THR A 75 -15.52 9.13 5.36
N GLU A 76 -14.57 9.21 4.42
CA GLU A 76 -14.91 9.07 2.99
C GLU A 76 -15.49 7.70 2.65
N PHE A 77 -14.96 6.63 3.26
CA PHE A 77 -15.45 5.26 3.06
C PHE A 77 -16.86 5.07 3.61
N SER A 78 -17.10 5.52 4.84
CA SER A 78 -18.37 5.35 5.54
C SER A 78 -19.47 6.18 4.90
N ASP A 79 -19.19 7.40 4.48
CA ASP A 79 -20.13 8.25 3.75
C ASP A 79 -20.54 7.61 2.42
N CYS A 80 -19.57 7.04 1.68
CA CYS A 80 -19.86 6.44 0.38
C CYS A 80 -20.71 5.17 0.49
N LEU A 81 -20.37 4.29 1.44
CA LEU A 81 -21.02 2.99 1.62
C LEU A 81 -22.16 3.02 2.64
N ASN A 82 -22.51 4.21 3.13
CA ASN A 82 -23.57 4.44 4.13
C ASN A 82 -23.38 3.60 5.41
N ILE A 83 -22.14 3.54 5.91
CA ILE A 83 -21.80 2.87 7.17
C ILE A 83 -22.12 3.79 8.35
N THR A 84 -23.01 3.36 9.23
CA THR A 84 -23.50 4.20 10.34
C THR A 84 -22.99 3.78 11.72
N ASP A 85 -22.15 2.73 11.80
CA ASP A 85 -21.66 2.17 13.07
C ASP A 85 -20.48 2.95 13.68
N ARG A 86 -20.07 4.05 13.04
CA ARG A 86 -18.92 4.87 13.44
C ARG A 86 -17.61 4.06 13.61
N GLY A 87 -17.38 3.05 12.78
CA GLY A 87 -16.14 2.29 12.80
C GLY A 87 -16.08 1.19 13.86
N GLU A 88 -17.20 0.86 14.51
CA GLU A 88 -17.26 -0.21 15.53
C GLU A 88 -16.74 -1.55 15.01
N GLU A 89 -17.11 -1.97 13.80
CA GLU A 89 -16.62 -3.23 13.24
C GLU A 89 -15.12 -3.16 12.95
N ALA A 90 -14.66 -2.08 12.30
CA ALA A 90 -13.26 -1.89 11.94
C ALA A 90 -12.31 -1.74 13.13
N ARG A 91 -12.77 -1.19 14.26
CA ARG A 91 -11.97 -1.03 15.50
C ARG A 91 -11.55 -2.34 16.15
N ARG A 92 -12.18 -3.47 15.80
CA ARG A 92 -11.81 -4.79 16.31
C ARG A 92 -10.42 -5.23 15.83
N TYR A 93 -9.93 -4.63 14.75
CA TYR A 93 -8.68 -4.96 14.09
C TYR A 93 -7.63 -3.88 14.36
N THR A 94 -6.36 -4.30 14.46
CA THR A 94 -5.24 -3.36 14.46
C THR A 94 -4.83 -3.09 13.02
N ILE A 95 -4.74 -1.81 12.64
CA ILE A 95 -4.23 -1.38 11.34
C ILE A 95 -2.70 -1.36 11.44
N ALA A 96 -2.03 -2.25 10.72
CA ALA A 96 -0.57 -2.32 10.65
C ALA A 96 -0.08 -1.59 9.38
N VAL A 97 0.68 -0.51 9.56
CA VAL A 97 1.23 0.30 8.47
C VAL A 97 2.70 -0.05 8.26
N VAL A 98 3.06 -0.42 7.02
CA VAL A 98 4.43 -0.85 6.64
C VAL A 98 5.03 0.00 5.52
N ASP A 99 6.36 0.10 5.44
CA ASP A 99 7.08 0.95 4.46
C ASP A 99 7.23 0.31 3.06
N GLY A 100 6.24 -0.45 2.59
CA GLY A 100 6.27 -1.05 1.26
C GLY A 100 5.39 -2.27 1.12
N THR A 101 5.75 -3.16 0.19
CA THR A 101 5.01 -4.41 -0.03
C THR A 101 5.45 -5.50 0.93
N PHE A 102 4.51 -6.32 1.37
CA PHE A 102 4.72 -7.48 2.25
C PHE A 102 4.17 -8.74 1.57
N ARG A 103 4.44 -9.91 2.14
CA ARG A 103 3.92 -11.18 1.64
C ARG A 103 2.52 -11.44 2.20
N CYS A 104 1.53 -11.66 1.35
CA CYS A 104 0.23 -12.16 1.78
C CYS A 104 0.11 -13.66 1.63
N GLU A 105 -0.72 -14.25 2.48
CA GLU A 105 -1.04 -15.67 2.43
C GLU A 105 -1.99 -15.97 1.27
N TYR A 106 -2.99 -15.11 1.03
CA TYR A 106 -4.06 -15.38 0.06
C TYR A 106 -3.58 -15.52 -1.39
N HIS A 107 -2.55 -14.77 -1.80
CA HIS A 107 -2.00 -14.84 -3.16
C HIS A 107 -0.61 -15.49 -3.23
N HIS A 108 -0.07 -15.98 -2.10
CA HIS A 108 1.31 -16.47 -1.97
C HIS A 108 2.35 -15.54 -2.61
N GLY A 109 2.11 -14.23 -2.57
CA GLY A 109 2.85 -13.22 -3.33
C GLY A 109 2.96 -11.91 -2.57
N ARG A 110 3.41 -10.86 -3.26
CA ARG A 110 3.54 -9.51 -2.68
C ARG A 110 2.22 -8.75 -2.79
N CYS A 111 1.76 -8.17 -1.69
CA CYS A 111 0.57 -7.34 -1.61
C CYS A 111 0.89 -5.94 -1.09
N ASN A 112 -0.05 -5.03 -1.28
CA ASN A 112 -0.03 -3.71 -0.66
C ASN A 112 -1.04 -3.59 0.50
N GLY A 113 -1.88 -4.60 0.68
CA GLY A 113 -2.99 -4.63 1.62
C GLY A 113 -3.41 -6.08 1.88
N GLU A 114 -3.81 -6.37 3.12
CA GLU A 114 -4.41 -7.64 3.53
C GLU A 114 -5.25 -7.43 4.79
N TYR A 115 -6.55 -7.70 4.68
CA TYR A 115 -7.41 -7.96 5.81
C TYR A 115 -7.25 -9.42 6.27
N ASP A 116 -6.90 -9.61 7.54
CA ASP A 116 -6.74 -10.92 8.16
C ASP A 116 -7.51 -11.00 9.48
N SER A 117 -8.66 -11.68 9.43
CA SER A 117 -9.53 -11.88 10.59
C SER A 117 -8.92 -12.78 11.66
N ASP A 118 -8.12 -13.77 11.28
CA ASP A 118 -7.55 -14.75 12.21
C ASP A 118 -6.45 -14.10 13.05
N TYR A 119 -5.69 -13.20 12.44
CA TYR A 119 -4.69 -12.39 13.10
C TYR A 119 -5.25 -11.09 13.67
N GLY A 120 -6.50 -10.71 13.39
CA GLY A 120 -7.08 -9.46 13.90
C GLY A 120 -6.35 -8.23 13.35
N LEU A 121 -5.92 -8.28 12.08
CA LEU A 121 -5.10 -7.28 11.43
C LEU A 121 -5.75 -6.73 10.16
N ILE A 122 -5.49 -5.46 9.91
CA ILE A 122 -5.60 -4.83 8.59
C ILE A 122 -4.20 -4.34 8.25
N ILE A 123 -3.48 -5.04 7.38
CA ILE A 123 -2.11 -4.70 7.01
C ILE A 123 -2.16 -3.85 5.75
N VAL A 124 -1.51 -2.69 5.73
CA VAL A 124 -1.52 -1.78 4.59
C VAL A 124 -0.16 -1.11 4.40
N SER A 125 0.25 -0.97 3.15
CA SER A 125 1.44 -0.21 2.79
C SER A 125 1.18 1.29 2.92
N TYR A 126 2.12 2.02 3.53
CA TYR A 126 2.08 3.49 3.57
C TYR A 126 1.92 4.10 2.17
N LYS A 127 2.66 3.54 1.19
CA LYS A 127 2.49 3.79 -0.24
C LYS A 127 2.39 2.47 -0.98
N ALA A 128 1.48 2.39 -1.95
CA ALA A 128 1.33 1.21 -2.80
C ALA A 128 1.92 1.45 -4.19
N PHE A 129 2.49 0.40 -4.78
CA PHE A 129 2.97 0.46 -6.17
C PHE A 129 1.81 0.80 -7.13
N ASN A 130 2.04 1.74 -8.06
CA ASN A 130 1.05 2.25 -9.01
C ASN A 130 -0.21 2.92 -8.41
N ARG A 131 -0.19 3.32 -7.13
CA ARG A 131 -1.26 4.13 -6.53
C ARG A 131 -0.71 5.43 -5.98
N LYS A 132 -1.59 6.43 -5.87
CA LYS A 132 -1.26 7.75 -5.33
C LYS A 132 -1.86 7.89 -3.93
N GLY A 133 -1.26 8.75 -3.11
CA GLY A 133 -1.75 9.05 -1.76
C GLY A 133 -1.12 8.18 -0.67
N ILE A 134 -1.55 8.46 0.56
CA ILE A 134 -1.19 7.76 1.79
C ILE A 134 -2.20 6.63 2.00
N LEU A 135 -1.74 5.45 2.41
CA LEU A 135 -2.56 4.26 2.69
C LEU A 135 -3.61 3.95 1.61
N PRO A 136 -3.24 3.92 0.32
CA PRO A 136 -4.19 3.98 -0.80
C PRO A 136 -5.08 2.74 -0.96
N VAL A 137 -4.86 1.69 -0.16
CA VAL A 137 -5.65 0.47 -0.19
C VAL A 137 -6.51 0.28 1.07
N LEU A 138 -6.46 1.21 2.04
CA LEU A 138 -7.13 1.00 3.33
C LEU A 138 -8.66 0.86 3.18
N LYS A 139 -9.27 1.66 2.31
CA LYS A 139 -10.70 1.54 1.97
C LYS A 139 -11.07 0.17 1.37
N HIS A 140 -10.16 -0.47 0.64
CA HIS A 140 -10.37 -1.81 0.12
C HIS A 140 -10.43 -2.84 1.25
N GLU A 141 -9.49 -2.77 2.19
CA GLU A 141 -9.45 -3.70 3.31
C GLU A 141 -10.65 -3.51 4.26
N TRP A 142 -11.10 -2.27 4.48
CA TRP A 142 -12.38 -2.05 5.18
C TRP A 142 -13.57 -2.64 4.45
N ALA A 143 -13.61 -2.60 3.12
CA ALA A 143 -14.69 -3.24 2.38
C ALA A 143 -14.76 -4.76 2.68
N HIS A 144 -13.63 -5.42 2.91
CA HIS A 144 -13.59 -6.80 3.39
C HIS A 144 -14.09 -6.93 4.83
N VAL A 145 -13.66 -6.04 5.74
CA VAL A 145 -14.12 -6.01 7.14
C VAL A 145 -15.64 -5.94 7.24
N TYR A 146 -16.28 -5.05 6.48
CA TYR A 146 -17.74 -4.88 6.48
C TYR A 146 -18.49 -5.93 5.64
N GLY A 147 -17.78 -6.91 5.06
CA GLY A 147 -18.38 -7.93 4.19
C GLY A 147 -18.98 -7.38 2.88
N ILE A 148 -18.66 -6.13 2.54
CA ILE A 148 -19.09 -5.47 1.31
C ILE A 148 -18.33 -6.08 0.15
N LEU A 149 -17.00 -6.16 0.24
CA LEU A 149 -16.17 -6.78 -0.77
C LEU A 149 -16.04 -8.29 -0.51
N ARG A 150 -16.54 -9.08 -1.46
CA ARG A 150 -16.45 -10.54 -1.38
C ARG A 150 -15.00 -10.99 -1.60
N ASN A 151 -14.61 -12.10 -0.96
CA ASN A 151 -13.26 -12.67 -1.09
C ASN A 151 -12.91 -13.12 -2.53
N ASP A 152 -13.92 -13.36 -3.37
CA ASP A 152 -13.74 -13.65 -4.81
C ASP A 152 -13.64 -12.39 -5.68
N HIS A 153 -13.68 -11.20 -5.06
CA HIS A 153 -13.58 -9.88 -5.66
C HIS A 153 -14.57 -9.63 -6.82
N LYS A 154 -15.69 -10.37 -6.88
CA LYS A 154 -16.67 -10.21 -7.97
C LYS A 154 -17.30 -8.83 -8.04
N ASN A 155 -17.43 -8.15 -6.91
CA ASN A 155 -18.00 -6.81 -6.81
C ASN A 155 -16.96 -5.72 -6.56
N LEU A 156 -15.69 -5.99 -6.91
CA LEU A 156 -14.60 -5.03 -6.77
C LEU A 156 -14.89 -3.69 -7.45
N ASN A 157 -15.51 -3.72 -8.63
CA ASN A 157 -15.79 -2.51 -9.38
C ASN A 157 -16.77 -1.58 -8.66
N GLU A 158 -17.80 -2.11 -8.00
CA GLU A 158 -18.75 -1.31 -7.23
C GLU A 158 -18.06 -0.59 -6.07
N VAL A 159 -17.16 -1.30 -5.36
CA VAL A 159 -16.36 -0.72 -4.29
C VAL A 159 -15.43 0.38 -4.82
N ARG A 160 -14.80 0.15 -5.99
CA ARG A 160 -13.90 1.14 -6.64
C ARG A 160 -14.63 2.38 -7.11
N GLU A 161 -15.79 2.21 -7.73
CA GLU A 161 -16.62 3.31 -8.23
C GLU A 161 -17.08 4.21 -7.09
N CYS A 162 -17.42 3.63 -5.94
CA CYS A 162 -17.77 4.39 -4.75
C CYS A 162 -16.55 5.08 -4.13
N THR A 163 -15.57 4.28 -3.69
CA THR A 163 -14.55 4.73 -2.75
C THR A 163 -13.30 5.32 -3.41
N GLY A 164 -13.15 5.17 -4.73
CA GLY A 164 -12.08 5.76 -5.53
C GLY A 164 -10.67 5.21 -5.25
N TYR A 165 -10.56 4.05 -4.58
CA TYR A 165 -9.29 3.48 -4.15
C TYR A 165 -8.44 2.88 -5.29
#